data_AF-A0A958AHZ0-F1
#
_entry.id   AF-A0A958AHZ0-F1
#
_cell.length_a   1.000
_cell.length_b   1.000
_cell.length_c   1.000
_cell.angle_alpha   90.00
_cell.angle_beta   90.00
_cell.angle_gamma   90.00
#
_symmetry.space_group_name_H-M   'P 1'
#
loop_
_entity.id
_entity.type
_entity.pdbx_description
1 polymer ?
#
loop_
_entity_poly.entity_id
_entity_poly.type
_entity_poly.pdbx_seq_one_letter_code
_entity_poly.pdbx_strand_id
1 'polypeptide(L)'
;EAREAITDRLLQHPLMEHWQLHNWTLLPAAQEGTLPPQELVTALLRQMERSGDGVQLAQALAAGLRAQASWLYLADERELAEQCGQLATALPHLPMPQNPVLARMLTSALLRRTLDE
;
A
#
# COMPACT_ATOMS: atom_id res chain seq x y z
N GLU A 1 8.14 -10.50 -4.40
CA GLU A 1 7.77 -11.77 -3.75
C GLU A 1 7.76 -11.71 -2.23
N ALA A 2 8.88 -11.86 -1.50
CA ALA A 2 8.82 -11.93 -0.01
C ALA A 2 8.15 -10.72 0.67
N ARG A 3 8.42 -9.50 0.18
CA ARG A 3 7.81 -8.27 0.72
C ARG A 3 6.33 -8.11 0.37
N GLU A 4 5.92 -8.62 -0.79
CA GLU A 4 4.50 -8.60 -1.22
C GLU A 4 3.69 -9.55 -0.35
N ALA A 5 4.20 -10.77 -0.10
CA ALA A 5 3.56 -11.72 0.81
C ALA A 5 3.43 -11.17 2.24
N ILE A 6 4.47 -10.50 2.75
CA ILE A 6 4.41 -9.79 4.05
C ILE A 6 3.34 -8.70 4.01
N THR A 7 3.31 -7.91 2.95
CA THR A 7 2.35 -6.80 2.80
C THR A 7 0.92 -7.33 2.74
N ASP A 8 0.68 -8.41 2.01
CA ASP A 8 -0.63 -9.05 1.91
C ASP A 8 -1.08 -9.60 3.27
N ARG A 9 -0.20 -10.32 3.97
CA ARG A 9 -0.50 -10.83 5.32
C ARG A 9 -0.81 -9.69 6.30
N LEU A 10 -0.02 -8.61 6.27
CA LEU A 10 -0.24 -7.45 7.13
C LEU A 10 -1.58 -6.79 6.81
N LEU A 11 -1.82 -6.42 5.55
CA LEU A 11 -3.02 -5.67 5.17
C LEU A 11 -4.32 -6.49 5.21
N GLN A 12 -4.24 -7.82 5.35
CA GLN A 12 -5.38 -8.68 5.67
C GLN A 12 -5.71 -8.75 7.17
N HIS A 13 -4.81 -8.29 8.03
CA HIS A 13 -5.00 -8.36 9.48
C HIS A 13 -6.06 -7.33 9.95
N PRO A 14 -6.97 -7.67 10.89
CA PRO A 14 -7.99 -6.75 11.38
C PRO A 14 -7.43 -5.44 11.95
N LEU A 15 -6.27 -5.49 12.62
CA LEU A 15 -5.59 -4.30 13.15
C LEU A 15 -5.07 -3.35 12.05
N MET A 16 -5.12 -3.76 10.78
CA MET A 16 -4.71 -3.00 9.62
C MET A 16 -5.90 -2.56 8.76
N GLU A 17 -7.14 -2.76 9.20
CA GLU A 17 -8.36 -2.47 8.42
C GLU A 17 -8.39 -1.02 7.88
N HIS A 18 -7.88 -0.06 8.63
CA HIS A 18 -7.85 1.35 8.24
C HIS A 18 -6.76 1.69 7.19
N TRP A 19 -5.87 0.75 6.86
CA TRP A 19 -4.85 0.90 5.82
C TRP A 19 -5.41 0.65 4.42
N GLN A 20 -6.51 1.32 4.10
CA GLN A 20 -7.22 1.20 2.84
C GLN A 20 -7.42 2.58 2.22
N LEU A 21 -7.32 2.66 0.89
CA LEU A 21 -7.65 3.90 0.17
C LEU A 21 -9.17 4.01 0.05
N HIS A 22 -9.74 4.94 0.79
CA HIS A 22 -11.19 5.16 0.82
C HIS A 22 -11.67 6.11 -0.29
N ASN A 23 -10.77 6.90 -0.89
CA ASN A 23 -11.14 7.89 -1.91
C ASN A 23 -10.42 7.64 -3.23
N TRP A 24 -11.03 6.80 -4.07
CA TRP A 24 -10.47 6.37 -5.36
C TRP A 24 -10.83 7.32 -6.53
N THR A 25 -11.82 8.20 -6.35
CA THR A 25 -12.30 9.15 -7.39
C THR A 25 -11.23 10.15 -7.82
N LEU A 26 -10.13 10.25 -7.07
CA LEU A 26 -8.97 11.08 -7.36
C LEU A 26 -7.96 10.43 -8.32
N LEU A 27 -8.22 9.23 -8.85
CA LEU A 27 -7.34 8.53 -9.80
C LEU A 27 -7.92 8.60 -11.22
N PRO A 28 -7.47 9.55 -12.08
CA PRO A 28 -8.00 9.75 -13.42
C PRO A 28 -7.93 8.49 -14.29
N ALA A 29 -6.84 7.74 -14.19
CA ALA A 29 -6.60 6.54 -14.99
C ALA A 29 -7.56 5.37 -14.67
N ALA A 30 -8.18 5.36 -13.49
CA ALA A 30 -9.14 4.33 -13.13
C ALA A 30 -10.48 4.48 -13.85
N GLN A 31 -10.82 5.70 -14.29
CA GLN A 31 -12.13 5.97 -14.90
C GLN A 31 -12.26 5.42 -16.32
N GLU A 32 -11.14 5.15 -17.02
CA GLU A 32 -11.17 4.71 -18.42
C GLU A 32 -11.41 3.19 -18.61
N GLY A 33 -11.51 2.41 -17.52
CA GLY A 33 -12.13 1.07 -17.50
C GLY A 33 -11.55 0.00 -18.43
N THR A 34 -10.43 0.26 -19.12
CA THR A 34 -9.95 -0.59 -20.23
C THR A 34 -8.73 -1.43 -19.88
N LEU A 35 -8.05 -1.12 -18.78
CA LEU A 35 -6.85 -1.84 -18.34
C LEU A 35 -7.15 -2.83 -17.22
N PRO A 36 -6.50 -4.02 -17.20
CA PRO A 36 -6.51 -4.91 -16.05
C PRO A 36 -6.07 -4.17 -14.78
N PRO A 37 -6.64 -4.47 -13.58
CA PRO A 37 -6.34 -3.75 -12.34
C PRO A 37 -4.84 -3.66 -12.03
N GLN A 38 -4.08 -4.72 -12.31
CA GLN A 38 -2.64 -4.79 -12.05
C GLN A 38 -1.82 -3.87 -12.96
N GLU A 39 -2.23 -3.72 -14.23
CA GLU A 39 -1.60 -2.79 -15.17
C GLU A 39 -1.91 -1.34 -14.79
N LEU A 40 -3.15 -1.08 -14.36
CA LEU A 40 -3.57 0.23 -13.86
C LEU A 40 -2.79 0.63 -12.60
N VAL A 41 -2.63 -0.27 -11.62
CA VAL A 41 -1.81 -0.02 -10.41
C VAL A 41 -0.38 0.32 -10.80
N THR A 42 0.21 -0.45 -11.71
CA THR A 42 1.58 -0.20 -12.19
C THR A 42 1.70 1.16 -12.88
N ALA A 43 0.72 1.54 -13.70
CA ALA A 43 0.67 2.83 -14.38
C ALA A 43 0.57 4.00 -13.39
N LEU A 44 -0.30 3.87 -12.37
CA LEU A 44 -0.46 4.88 -11.31
C LEU A 44 0.81 5.07 -10.49
N LEU A 45 1.47 3.98 -10.07
CA LEU A 45 2.72 4.08 -9.32
C LEU A 45 3.84 4.71 -10.16
N ARG A 46 3.92 4.41 -11.45
CA ARG A 46 4.86 5.07 -12.38
C ARG A 46 4.54 6.54 -12.58
N GLN A 47 3.26 6.91 -12.62
CA GLN A 47 2.85 8.31 -12.72
C GLN A 47 3.27 9.09 -11.46
N MET A 48 3.08 8.51 -10.27
CA MET A 48 3.52 9.10 -9.01
C MET A 48 5.04 9.23 -8.89
N GLU A 49 5.79 8.29 -9.47
CA GLU A 49 7.25 8.42 -9.58
C GLU A 49 7.66 9.65 -10.38
N ARG A 50 6.96 9.91 -11.49
CA ARG A 50 7.23 11.05 -12.38
C ARG A 50 6.81 12.40 -11.82
N SER A 51 5.78 12.46 -10.95
CA SER A 51 5.35 13.72 -10.33
C SER A 51 6.31 14.21 -9.24
N GLY A 52 7.16 13.34 -8.70
CA GLY A 52 8.12 13.66 -7.65
C GLY A 52 7.55 13.58 -6.23
N ASP A 53 6.23 13.49 -6.07
CA ASP A 53 5.55 13.38 -4.77
C ASP A 53 5.76 12.01 -4.11
N GLY A 54 6.21 11.03 -4.89
CA GLY A 54 6.39 9.66 -4.45
C GLY A 54 7.30 9.50 -3.24
N VAL A 55 8.39 10.27 -3.16
CA VAL A 55 9.35 10.16 -2.04
C VAL A 55 8.70 10.57 -0.71
N GLN A 56 7.97 11.69 -0.70
CA GLN A 56 7.31 12.18 0.51
C GLN A 56 6.22 11.21 0.96
N LEU A 57 5.46 10.65 0.03
CA LEU A 57 4.45 9.65 0.34
C LEU A 57 5.07 8.35 0.89
N ALA A 58 6.16 7.86 0.31
CA ALA A 58 6.87 6.68 0.81
C ALA A 58 7.39 6.88 2.24
N GLN A 59 7.87 8.08 2.56
CA GLN A 59 8.29 8.45 3.91
C GLN A 59 7.10 8.48 4.89
N ALA A 60 5.97 9.06 4.48
CA ALA A 60 4.76 9.10 5.30
C ALA A 60 4.22 7.70 5.60
N LEU A 61 4.18 6.82 4.59
CA LEU A 61 3.79 5.42 4.78
C LEU A 61 4.74 4.68 5.71
N ALA A 62 6.04 4.86 5.55
CA ALA A 62 7.03 4.28 6.44
C ALA A 62 6.83 4.76 7.89
N ALA A 63 6.54 6.04 8.11
CA ALA A 63 6.23 6.55 9.44
C ALA A 63 4.96 5.92 10.03
N GLY A 64 3.89 5.81 9.24
CA GLY A 64 2.66 5.14 9.63
C GLY A 64 2.89 3.68 10.02
N LEU A 65 3.68 2.93 9.23
CA LEU A 65 3.97 1.53 9.52
C LEU A 65 4.78 1.37 10.80
N ARG A 66 5.72 2.29 11.10
CA ARG A 66 6.43 2.26 12.39
C ARG A 66 5.48 2.46 13.56
N ALA A 67 4.54 3.42 13.46
CA ALA A 67 3.53 3.62 14.50
C ALA A 67 2.65 2.38 14.67
N GLN A 68 2.24 1.77 13.55
CA GLN A 68 1.46 0.55 13.54
C GLN A 68 2.21 -0.66 14.11
N ALA A 69 3.51 -0.79 13.83
CA ALA A 69 4.36 -1.82 14.41
C ALA A 69 4.38 -1.72 15.95
N SER A 70 4.43 -0.50 16.49
CA SER A 70 4.33 -0.29 17.94
C SER A 70 2.99 -0.77 18.50
N TRP A 71 1.87 -0.48 17.82
CA TRP A 71 0.56 -0.96 18.24
C TRP A 71 0.44 -2.49 18.17
N LEU A 72 0.95 -3.11 17.10
CA LEU A 72 1.00 -4.57 16.96
C LEU A 72 1.81 -5.20 18.09
N TYR A 73 2.96 -4.61 18.44
CA TYR A 73 3.77 -5.09 19.56
C TYR A 73 3.03 -5.02 20.89
N LEU A 74 2.30 -3.93 21.15
CA LEU A 74 1.47 -3.79 22.36
C LEU A 74 0.28 -4.77 22.40
N ALA A 75 -0.22 -5.19 21.23
CA ALA A 75 -1.26 -6.21 21.11
C ALA A 75 -0.71 -7.65 21.19
N ASP A 76 0.58 -7.83 21.49
CA ASP A 76 1.32 -9.11 21.50
C ASP A 76 1.43 -9.81 20.13
N GLU A 77 1.17 -9.08 19.03
CA GLU A 77 1.34 -9.54 17.64
C GLU A 77 2.80 -9.35 17.18
N ARG A 78 3.74 -9.98 17.89
CA ARG A 78 5.18 -9.70 17.75
C ARG A 78 5.75 -9.97 16.36
N GLU A 79 5.35 -11.07 15.73
CA GLU A 79 5.81 -11.43 14.38
C GLU A 79 5.34 -10.39 13.36
N LEU A 80 4.08 -9.95 13.45
CA LEU A 80 3.53 -8.91 12.58
C LEU A 80 4.17 -7.55 12.84
N ALA A 81 4.45 -7.22 14.11
CA ALA A 81 5.16 -5.99 14.46
C ALA A 81 6.55 -5.94 13.81
N GLU A 82 7.30 -7.05 13.85
CA GLU A 82 8.62 -7.14 13.23
C GLU A 82 8.52 -7.00 11.70
N GLN A 83 7.62 -7.74 11.07
CA GLN A 83 7.37 -7.67 9.63
C GLN A 83 6.97 -6.25 9.19
N CYS A 84 6.13 -5.59 9.97
CA CYS A 84 5.70 -4.20 9.74
C CYS A 84 6.89 -3.23 9.86
N GLY A 85 7.75 -3.40 10.86
CA GLY A 85 8.97 -2.61 11.05
C GLY A 85 10.01 -2.81 9.93
N GLN A 86 10.20 -4.04 9.48
CA GLN A 86 11.07 -4.36 8.33
C GLN A 86 10.55 -3.68 7.05
N LEU A 87 9.24 -3.75 6.82
CA LEU A 87 8.59 -3.11 5.68
C LEU A 87 8.74 -1.58 5.72
N ALA A 88 8.53 -0.98 6.90
CA ALA A 88 8.70 0.45 7.12
C ALA A 88 10.13 0.95 6.88
N THR A 89 11.12 0.09 7.15
CA THR A 89 12.53 0.42 6.92
C THR A 89 12.89 0.34 5.44
N ALA A 90 12.33 -0.64 4.72
CA ALA A 90 12.60 -0.82 3.30
C ALA A 90 11.94 0.25 2.41
N LEU A 91 10.71 0.64 2.74
CA LEU A 91 9.85 1.48 1.91
C LEU A 91 10.47 2.76 1.33
N PRO A 92 11.18 3.60 2.12
CA PRO A 92 11.77 4.84 1.62
C PRO A 92 12.89 4.63 0.59
N HIS A 93 13.43 3.41 0.48
CA HIS A 93 14.53 3.07 -0.42
C HIS A 93 14.06 2.34 -1.68
N LEU A 94 12.76 2.05 -1.79
CA LEU A 94 12.20 1.39 -2.96
C LEU A 94 11.80 2.41 -4.02
N PRO A 95 12.01 2.10 -5.32
CA PRO A 95 11.39 2.87 -6.38
C PRO A 95 9.87 2.74 -6.28
N MET A 96 9.14 3.80 -6.63
CA MET A 96 7.69 3.86 -6.41
C MET A 96 6.91 2.72 -7.10
N PRO A 97 7.26 2.27 -8.31
CA PRO A 97 6.61 1.12 -8.96
C PRO A 97 6.78 -0.19 -8.19
N GLN A 98 7.75 -0.29 -7.27
CA GLN A 98 8.00 -1.47 -6.45
C GLN A 98 7.50 -1.30 -5.02
N ASN A 99 6.70 -0.26 -4.73
CA ASN A 99 6.13 -0.04 -3.40
C ASN A 99 4.97 -1.02 -3.16
N PRO A 100 5.16 -2.09 -2.35
CA PRO A 100 4.17 -3.15 -2.25
C PRO A 100 2.94 -2.70 -1.46
N VAL A 101 3.11 -1.77 -0.50
CA VAL A 101 2.01 -1.26 0.33
C VAL A 101 1.05 -0.44 -0.50
N LEU A 102 1.56 0.53 -1.27
CA LEU A 102 0.72 1.31 -2.18
C LEU A 102 0.09 0.43 -3.25
N ALA A 103 0.85 -0.50 -3.83
CA ALA A 103 0.32 -1.43 -4.83
C ALA A 103 -0.88 -2.19 -4.28
N ARG A 104 -0.78 -2.72 -3.05
CA ARG A 104 -1.86 -3.46 -2.41
C ARG A 104 -3.05 -2.58 -2.02
N MET A 105 -2.81 -1.38 -1.50
CA MET A 105 -3.86 -0.42 -1.18
C MET A 105 -4.64 0.00 -2.43
N LEU A 106 -3.95 0.31 -3.53
CA LEU A 106 -4.55 0.65 -4.82
C LEU A 106 -5.34 -0.52 -5.39
N THR A 107 -4.76 -1.73 -5.38
CA THR A 107 -5.43 -2.94 -5.85
C THR A 107 -6.73 -3.18 -5.08
N SER A 108 -6.70 -3.05 -3.75
CA SER A 108 -7.86 -3.27 -2.89
C SER A 108 -8.96 -2.24 -3.15
N ALA A 109 -8.60 -0.98 -3.40
CA ALA A 109 -9.55 0.07 -3.76
C ALA A 109 -10.20 -0.18 -5.13
N LEU A 110 -9.42 -0.60 -6.13
CA LEU A 110 -9.92 -0.92 -7.47
C LEU A 110 -10.88 -2.12 -7.46
N LEU A 111 -10.55 -3.18 -6.71
CA LEU A 111 -11.42 -4.36 -6.59
C LEU A 111 -12.74 -4.06 -5.88
N ARG A 112 -12.74 -3.16 -4.89
CA ARG A 112 -13.98 -2.75 -4.21
C ARG A 112 -14.93 -2.02 -5.14
N ARG A 113 -14.40 -1.13 -5.98
CA ARG A 113 -15.21 -0.46 -7.00
C ARG A 113 -15.91 -1.45 -7.92
N THR A 114 -15.20 -2.46 -8.42
CA THR A 114 -15.79 -3.46 -9.32
C THR A 114 -16.86 -4.33 -8.65
N LEU A 115 -16.96 -4.34 -7.32
CA LEU A 115 -18.01 -5.03 -6.58
C LEU A 115 -19.22 -4.14 -6.28
N ASP A 116 -19.03 -2.82 -6.27
CA ASP A 116 -20.08 -1.82 -6.03
C ASP A 116 -20.78 -1.35 -7.33
N GLU A 117 -20.19 -1.63 -8.50
CA GLU A 117 -20.77 -1.43 -9.86
C GLU A 117 -21.58 -2.65 -10.33
#